data_AF-A0A7V9GYA2-F1
#
_entry.id   AF-A0A7V9GYA2-F1
#
_cell.length_a   1.000
_cell.length_b   1.000
_cell.length_c   1.000
_cell.angle_alpha   90.00
_cell.angle_beta   90.00
_cell.angle_gamma   90.00
#
_symmetry.space_group_name_H-M   'P 1'
#
loop_
_entity.id
_entity.type
_entity.pdbx_description
1 polymer ?
#
loop_
_entity_poly.entity_id
_entity_poly.type
_entity_poly.pdbx_seq_one_letter_code
_entity_poly.pdbx_strand_id
1 'polypeptide(L)'
;MRNQVQLITYVDRLGGDLQGLHDVLSGPMAGLFGGVHLLPFFRPYDGADAGFDPQDHTEVDPRLGSWDEVRTIAADYDVLVDVIVNHVSSSSPQFLDWLAHGSESQYDGMFLTLGGAFPDGAREQDLLALYRPRPGVPFTPYAFADGSKRLVWTTFTAQQVDLDIQHPMTRDYLMRVLDRLSQSHTTTVRLDAVGYAVKTPGNTSFMTPETFAFIDEVTEWCRARNLEVLVEVHSYYKRQVEIASRVDRVYDFAIPPLVLHALTAGDAEPLLAWMRVRPANAVTVLDTHDGIGVIDVGADALDPTQPGLLTPEQIDRLVEAMHANSGDNSRLATGSAASNVDLYQVNCTFYDALGGDDAR
;
A
#
# COMPACT_ATOMS: atom_id res chain seq x y z
N MET A 1 17.75 0.05 -7.98
CA MET A 1 16.83 0.29 -9.10
C MET A 1 17.51 1.00 -10.26
N ARG A 2 17.57 0.34 -11.42
CA ARG A 2 18.03 0.94 -12.68
C ARG A 2 17.08 2.04 -13.17
N ASN A 3 17.63 3.06 -13.84
CA ASN A 3 16.81 4.09 -14.50
C ASN A 3 16.24 3.56 -15.84
N GLN A 4 15.30 2.62 -15.74
CA GLN A 4 14.59 1.99 -16.85
C GLN A 4 13.10 1.89 -16.50
N VAL A 5 12.25 1.75 -17.52
CA VAL A 5 10.81 1.51 -17.32
C VAL A 5 10.61 0.17 -16.60
N GLN A 6 9.66 0.15 -15.67
CA GLN A 6 9.29 -1.04 -14.90
C GLN A 6 7.81 -1.35 -15.11
N LEU A 7 7.47 -2.63 -15.08
CA LEU A 7 6.08 -3.09 -15.13
C LEU A 7 5.56 -3.34 -13.72
N ILE A 8 4.37 -2.86 -13.38
CA ILE A 8 3.64 -3.29 -12.17
C ILE A 8 2.61 -4.33 -12.64
N THR A 9 2.59 -5.52 -12.04
CA THR A 9 1.64 -6.55 -12.46
C THR A 9 1.31 -7.57 -11.38
N TYR A 10 0.08 -8.08 -11.44
CA TYR A 10 -0.29 -9.31 -10.75
C TYR A 10 0.21 -10.49 -11.56
N VAL A 11 0.90 -11.41 -10.88
CA VAL A 11 1.51 -12.60 -11.50
C VAL A 11 0.48 -13.45 -12.27
N ASP A 12 -0.72 -13.63 -11.72
CA ASP A 12 -1.78 -14.43 -12.33
C ASP A 12 -2.48 -13.76 -13.51
N ARG A 13 -2.49 -12.41 -13.54
CA ARG A 13 -3.22 -11.64 -14.56
C ARG A 13 -2.41 -11.40 -15.82
N LEU A 14 -1.10 -11.63 -15.79
CA LEU A 14 -0.22 -11.56 -16.95
C LEU A 14 0.71 -12.78 -17.00
N GLY A 15 0.33 -13.77 -17.81
CA GLY A 15 1.10 -15.01 -17.95
C GLY A 15 0.58 -16.16 -17.08
N GLY A 16 -0.30 -15.91 -16.10
CA GLY A 16 -1.02 -16.93 -15.33
C GLY A 16 -0.29 -17.41 -14.08
N ASP A 17 1.04 -17.46 -14.10
CA ASP A 17 1.91 -17.80 -12.98
C ASP A 17 3.29 -17.14 -13.16
N LEU A 18 4.22 -17.35 -12.21
CA LEU A 18 5.56 -16.72 -12.26
C LEU A 18 6.36 -17.13 -13.51
N GLN A 19 6.22 -18.38 -13.97
CA GLN A 19 6.93 -18.86 -15.16
C GLN A 19 6.33 -18.22 -16.41
N GLY A 20 5.00 -18.21 -16.53
CA GLY A 20 4.31 -17.58 -17.64
C GLY A 20 4.56 -16.08 -17.71
N LEU A 21 4.67 -15.39 -16.56
CA LEU A 21 5.09 -13.99 -16.53
C LEU A 21 6.51 -13.81 -17.06
N HIS A 22 7.46 -14.67 -16.65
CA HIS A 22 8.82 -14.65 -17.19
C HIS A 22 8.86 -14.86 -18.71
N ASP A 23 8.06 -15.80 -19.23
CA ASP A 23 7.95 -16.08 -20.66
C ASP A 23 7.38 -14.88 -21.44
N VAL A 24 6.39 -14.19 -20.87
CA VAL A 24 5.81 -12.96 -21.48
C VAL A 24 6.85 -11.83 -21.50
N LEU A 25 7.56 -11.62 -20.40
CA LEU A 25 8.56 -10.56 -20.27
C LEU A 25 9.76 -10.80 -21.20
N SER A 26 10.28 -12.03 -21.23
CA SER A 26 11.45 -12.41 -22.03
C SER A 26 11.14 -12.70 -23.51
N GLY A 27 9.87 -12.85 -23.86
CA GLY A 27 9.40 -13.09 -25.23
C GLY A 27 8.69 -11.87 -25.83
N PRO A 28 7.34 -11.83 -25.86
CA PRO A 28 6.57 -10.75 -26.49
C PRO A 28 6.91 -9.32 -26.02
N MET A 29 7.36 -9.15 -24.78
CA MET A 29 7.71 -7.84 -24.19
C MET A 29 9.22 -7.61 -24.04
N ALA A 30 10.04 -8.43 -24.68
CA ALA A 30 11.49 -8.38 -24.55
C ALA A 30 12.05 -6.98 -24.85
N GLY A 31 12.84 -6.44 -23.92
CA GLY A 31 13.50 -5.14 -24.05
C GLY A 31 12.64 -3.92 -23.71
N LEU A 32 11.36 -4.10 -23.36
CA LEU A 32 10.48 -3.00 -22.94
C LEU A 32 10.74 -2.57 -21.49
N PHE A 33 10.99 -3.54 -20.60
CA PHE A 33 11.11 -3.30 -19.16
C PHE A 33 12.49 -3.71 -18.64
N GLY A 34 13.06 -2.89 -17.76
CA GLY A 34 14.28 -3.21 -17.01
C GLY A 34 13.99 -3.90 -15.66
N GLY A 35 12.74 -3.87 -15.21
CA GLY A 35 12.32 -4.45 -13.95
C GLY A 35 10.81 -4.70 -13.90
N VAL A 36 10.39 -5.43 -12.86
CA VAL A 36 8.99 -5.76 -12.61
C VAL A 36 8.70 -5.67 -11.11
N HIS A 37 7.64 -4.95 -10.76
CA HIS A 37 6.98 -5.02 -9.47
C HIS A 37 5.95 -6.14 -9.53
N LEU A 38 6.28 -7.23 -8.84
CA LEU A 38 5.39 -8.36 -8.62
C LEU A 38 4.47 -7.99 -7.45
N LEU A 39 3.20 -7.70 -7.75
CA LEU A 39 2.18 -7.50 -6.71
C LEU A 39 2.03 -8.79 -5.87
N PRO A 40 1.49 -8.69 -4.64
CA PRO A 40 1.56 -9.78 -3.66
C PRO A 40 1.15 -11.15 -4.22
N PHE A 41 2.13 -12.04 -4.31
CA PHE A 41 1.99 -13.42 -4.79
C PHE A 41 2.08 -14.45 -3.64
N PHE A 42 2.01 -13.95 -2.40
CA PHE A 42 2.10 -14.75 -1.19
C PHE A 42 0.85 -15.60 -0.97
N ARG A 43 0.91 -16.55 -0.05
CA ARG A 43 -0.25 -17.41 0.25
C ARG A 43 -1.26 -16.73 1.19
N PRO A 44 -2.56 -16.62 0.83
CA PRO A 44 -3.12 -16.75 -0.51
C PRO A 44 -3.03 -15.44 -1.32
N TYR A 45 -2.86 -15.54 -2.64
CA TYR A 45 -2.81 -14.35 -3.51
C TYR A 45 -4.21 -13.79 -3.85
N ASP A 46 -5.26 -14.59 -3.62
CA ASP A 46 -6.66 -14.29 -3.93
C ASP A 46 -7.52 -14.20 -2.65
N GLY A 47 -6.91 -13.69 -1.58
CA GLY A 47 -7.55 -13.46 -0.29
C GLY A 47 -8.59 -12.34 -0.32
N ALA A 48 -8.85 -11.77 0.85
CA ALA A 48 -9.80 -10.67 1.01
C ALA A 48 -9.38 -9.41 0.24
N ASP A 49 -8.08 -9.23 0.00
CA ASP A 49 -7.52 -8.03 -0.60
C ASP A 49 -6.45 -8.38 -1.65
N ALA A 50 -6.74 -9.35 -2.53
CA ALA A 50 -5.91 -9.71 -3.67
C ALA A 50 -4.40 -9.92 -3.34
N GLY A 51 -4.12 -10.53 -2.19
CA GLY A 51 -2.77 -10.88 -1.74
C GLY A 51 -2.19 -9.93 -0.70
N PHE A 52 -2.84 -8.79 -0.43
CA PHE A 52 -2.48 -7.87 0.66
C PHE A 52 -2.90 -8.37 2.06
N ASP A 53 -3.60 -9.51 2.15
CA ASP A 53 -3.90 -10.21 3.40
C ASP A 53 -3.20 -11.58 3.50
N PRO A 54 -1.85 -11.63 3.45
CA PRO A 54 -1.13 -12.90 3.44
C PRO A 54 -1.22 -13.62 4.79
N GLN A 55 -1.34 -14.95 4.73
CA GLN A 55 -1.23 -15.81 5.90
C GLN A 55 0.23 -15.97 6.33
N ASP A 56 1.14 -16.05 5.35
CA ASP A 56 2.59 -16.07 5.56
C ASP A 56 3.28 -15.42 4.36
N HIS A 57 3.97 -14.30 4.60
CA HIS A 57 4.72 -13.56 3.58
C HIS A 57 5.98 -14.27 3.11
N THR A 58 6.42 -15.32 3.80
CA THR A 58 7.63 -16.06 3.46
C THR A 58 7.36 -17.20 2.47
N GLU A 59 6.10 -17.42 2.10
CA GLU A 59 5.65 -18.47 1.20
C GLU A 59 4.97 -17.88 -0.04
N VAL A 60 5.46 -18.27 -1.21
CA VAL A 60 4.76 -18.06 -2.49
C VAL A 60 3.50 -18.93 -2.50
N ASP A 61 2.41 -18.42 -3.04
CA ASP A 61 1.23 -19.26 -3.28
C ASP A 61 1.59 -20.37 -4.26
N PRO A 62 1.42 -21.66 -3.90
CA PRO A 62 1.86 -22.76 -4.73
C PRO A 62 1.14 -22.85 -6.09
N ARG A 63 0.03 -22.12 -6.26
CA ARG A 63 -0.67 -21.98 -7.56
C ARG A 63 0.07 -21.05 -8.52
N LEU A 64 0.91 -20.15 -8.02
CA LEU A 64 1.67 -19.17 -8.80
C LEU A 64 3.13 -19.57 -9.00
N GLY A 65 3.64 -20.55 -8.25
CA GLY A 65 5.00 -21.08 -8.38
C GLY A 65 5.74 -21.10 -7.04
N SER A 66 7.02 -20.78 -7.07
CA SER A 66 7.89 -20.78 -5.91
C SER A 66 8.91 -19.63 -5.95
N TRP A 67 9.71 -19.52 -4.88
CA TRP A 67 10.84 -18.58 -4.84
C TRP A 67 11.90 -18.87 -5.90
N ASP A 68 11.92 -20.06 -6.51
CA ASP A 68 12.86 -20.41 -7.56
C ASP A 68 12.51 -19.68 -8.86
N GLU A 69 11.22 -19.61 -9.20
CA GLU A 69 10.74 -18.81 -10.34
C GLU A 69 10.94 -17.31 -10.11
N VAL A 70 10.79 -16.81 -8.87
CA VAL A 70 11.16 -15.42 -8.53
C VAL A 70 12.65 -15.17 -8.81
N ARG A 71 13.54 -16.11 -8.45
CA ARG A 71 14.98 -16.00 -8.75
C ARG A 71 15.27 -16.06 -10.24
N THR A 72 14.50 -16.84 -11.00
CA THR A 72 14.60 -16.87 -12.47
C THR A 72 14.26 -15.50 -13.07
N ILE A 73 13.17 -14.86 -12.63
CA ILE A 73 12.83 -13.49 -13.06
C ILE A 73 13.93 -12.50 -12.65
N ALA A 74 14.40 -12.58 -11.41
CA ALA A 74 15.42 -11.68 -10.86
C ALA A 74 16.79 -11.81 -11.55
N ALA A 75 17.06 -12.89 -12.29
CA ALA A 75 18.27 -13.04 -13.09
C ALA A 75 18.29 -12.09 -14.30
N ASP A 76 17.12 -11.73 -14.83
CA ASP A 76 16.96 -10.92 -16.04
C ASP A 76 16.45 -9.50 -15.75
N TYR A 77 15.69 -9.33 -14.66
CA TYR A 77 14.96 -8.10 -14.33
C TYR A 77 15.23 -7.61 -12.90
N ASP A 78 15.20 -6.29 -12.68
CA ASP A 78 15.11 -5.75 -11.32
C ASP A 78 13.74 -6.14 -10.74
N VAL A 79 13.71 -6.93 -9.68
CA VAL A 79 12.47 -7.36 -9.04
C VAL A 79 12.15 -6.46 -7.85
N LEU A 80 10.91 -5.97 -7.82
CA LEU A 80 10.30 -5.26 -6.70
C LEU A 80 9.17 -6.11 -6.11
N VAL A 81 9.12 -6.21 -4.78
CA VAL A 81 8.08 -6.98 -4.06
C VAL A 81 7.59 -6.20 -2.84
N ASP A 82 6.31 -6.36 -2.51
CA ASP A 82 5.72 -5.77 -1.31
C ASP A 82 6.19 -6.42 -0.01
N VAL A 83 6.32 -5.58 1.02
CA VAL A 83 6.45 -5.99 2.42
C VAL A 83 5.28 -5.33 3.16
N ILE A 84 4.25 -6.11 3.49
CA ILE A 84 3.07 -5.62 4.21
C ILE A 84 3.40 -5.60 5.69
N VAL A 85 3.97 -4.48 6.12
CA VAL A 85 4.48 -4.29 7.49
C VAL A 85 3.36 -4.07 8.52
N ASN A 86 2.17 -3.65 8.06
CA ASN A 86 1.09 -3.20 8.93
C ASN A 86 0.27 -4.35 9.52
N HIS A 87 0.03 -5.40 8.75
CA HIS A 87 -1.01 -6.39 9.06
C HIS A 87 -0.74 -7.76 8.44
N VAL A 88 -1.47 -8.77 8.90
CA VAL A 88 -1.53 -10.12 8.31
C VAL A 88 -2.98 -10.59 8.19
N SER A 89 -3.20 -11.71 7.50
CA SER A 89 -4.52 -12.36 7.46
C SER A 89 -5.03 -12.74 8.85
N SER A 90 -6.33 -12.58 9.08
CA SER A 90 -7.03 -13.19 10.22
C SER A 90 -7.08 -14.73 10.13
N SER A 91 -6.60 -15.30 9.02
CA SER A 91 -6.40 -16.74 8.84
C SER A 91 -4.92 -17.15 9.00
N SER A 92 -4.04 -16.22 9.40
CA SER A 92 -2.62 -16.53 9.65
C SER A 92 -2.48 -17.52 10.81
N PRO A 93 -1.53 -18.47 10.75
CA PRO A 93 -1.29 -19.43 11.83
C PRO A 93 -1.07 -18.76 13.19
N GLN A 94 -0.38 -17.61 13.20
CA GLN A 94 -0.07 -16.82 14.39
C GLN A 94 -1.34 -16.27 15.04
N PHE A 95 -2.25 -15.72 14.24
CA PHE A 95 -3.50 -15.15 14.75
C PHE A 95 -4.46 -16.23 15.23
N LEU A 96 -4.56 -17.34 14.50
CA LEU A 96 -5.39 -18.49 14.89
C LEU A 96 -4.91 -19.13 16.20
N ASP A 97 -3.59 -19.27 16.40
CA ASP A 97 -3.00 -19.74 17.64
C ASP A 97 -3.31 -18.80 18.81
N TRP A 98 -3.20 -17.48 18.58
CA TRP A 98 -3.55 -16.48 19.59
C TRP A 98 -5.04 -16.48 19.95
N LEU A 99 -5.96 -16.66 18.99
CA LEU A 99 -7.39 -16.84 19.28
C LEU A 99 -7.69 -18.12 20.07
N ALA A 100 -6.91 -19.18 19.84
CA ALA A 100 -7.08 -20.47 20.51
C ALA A 100 -6.55 -20.47 21.95
N HIS A 101 -5.43 -19.78 22.21
CA HIS A 101 -4.69 -19.88 23.47
C HIS A 101 -4.64 -18.57 24.28
N GLY A 102 -5.07 -17.44 23.71
CA GLY A 102 -5.03 -16.14 24.38
C GLY A 102 -3.62 -15.81 24.88
N SER A 103 -3.50 -15.46 26.17
CA SER A 103 -2.22 -15.13 26.80
C SER A 103 -1.24 -16.30 26.94
N GLU A 104 -1.69 -17.54 26.70
CA GLU A 104 -0.80 -18.72 26.68
C GLU A 104 -0.18 -18.94 25.28
N SER A 105 -0.65 -18.21 24.27
CA SER A 105 -0.07 -18.26 22.92
C SER A 105 1.34 -17.67 22.93
N GLN A 106 2.24 -18.29 22.15
CA GLN A 106 3.56 -17.70 21.88
C GLN A 106 3.48 -16.38 21.10
N TYR A 107 2.34 -16.10 20.46
CA TYR A 107 2.10 -14.88 19.70
C TYR A 107 1.32 -13.83 20.49
N ASP A 108 1.11 -14.03 21.81
CA ASP A 108 0.51 -12.99 22.64
C ASP A 108 1.33 -11.70 22.58
N GLY A 109 0.64 -10.56 22.44
CA GLY A 109 1.25 -9.25 22.22
C GLY A 109 1.62 -8.93 20.75
N MET A 110 1.56 -9.89 19.83
CA MET A 110 1.86 -9.63 18.40
C MET A 110 0.76 -8.81 17.71
N PHE A 111 -0.49 -8.88 18.17
CA PHE A 111 -1.65 -8.25 17.53
C PHE A 111 -2.20 -7.10 18.37
N LEU A 112 -2.51 -5.98 17.72
CA LEU A 112 -3.03 -4.82 18.42
C LEU A 112 -4.50 -5.01 18.80
N THR A 113 -4.82 -4.65 20.04
CA THR A 113 -6.21 -4.61 20.54
C THR A 113 -6.55 -3.23 21.05
N LEU A 114 -7.84 -2.91 21.17
CA LEU A 114 -8.28 -1.67 21.79
C LEU A 114 -7.68 -1.50 23.20
N GLY A 115 -7.68 -2.57 24.01
CA GLY A 115 -7.10 -2.52 25.36
C GLY A 115 -5.58 -2.41 25.39
N GLY A 116 -4.89 -2.98 24.40
CA GLY A 116 -3.44 -2.84 24.27
C GLY A 116 -3.04 -1.43 23.84
N ALA A 117 -3.74 -0.85 22.87
CA ALA A 117 -3.51 0.51 22.43
C ALA A 117 -3.97 1.56 23.46
N PHE A 118 -5.06 1.30 24.18
CA PHE A 118 -5.62 2.22 25.17
C PHE A 118 -5.76 1.51 26.53
N PRO A 119 -4.66 1.32 27.27
CA PRO A 119 -4.66 0.56 28.54
C PRO A 119 -5.54 1.19 29.62
N ASP A 120 -5.66 2.52 29.61
CA ASP A 120 -6.52 3.29 30.52
C ASP A 120 -7.94 3.51 29.97
N GLY A 121 -8.28 2.85 28.86
CA GLY A 121 -9.52 3.03 28.11
C GLY A 121 -9.44 4.17 27.08
N ALA A 122 -10.28 4.08 26.05
CA ALA A 122 -10.39 5.10 25.00
C ALA A 122 -11.63 5.97 25.20
N ARG A 123 -11.49 7.29 25.04
CA ARG A 123 -12.64 8.21 24.96
C ARG A 123 -13.04 8.39 23.50
N GLU A 124 -14.27 8.87 23.27
CA GLU A 124 -14.79 9.13 21.92
C GLU A 124 -13.85 10.00 21.08
N GLN A 125 -13.33 11.09 21.66
CA GLN A 125 -12.38 11.98 20.98
C GLN A 125 -11.08 11.28 20.56
N ASP A 126 -10.62 10.29 21.33
CA ASP A 126 -9.37 9.57 21.04
C ASP A 126 -9.59 8.66 19.80
N LEU A 127 -10.79 8.09 19.66
CA LEU A 127 -11.17 7.26 18.51
C LEU A 127 -11.48 8.09 17.25
N LEU A 128 -12.08 9.26 17.42
CA LEU A 128 -12.40 10.17 16.31
C LEU A 128 -11.16 10.89 15.74
N ALA A 129 -10.07 10.98 16.51
CA ALA A 129 -8.82 11.56 16.05
C ALA A 129 -8.03 10.66 15.09
N LEU A 130 -8.30 9.35 15.09
CA LEU A 130 -7.60 8.38 14.24
C LEU A 130 -7.88 8.67 12.75
N TYR A 131 -6.82 8.75 11.94
CA TYR A 131 -6.93 8.85 10.50
C TYR A 131 -7.40 7.51 9.91
N ARG A 132 -8.27 7.55 8.89
CA ARG A 132 -8.88 6.33 8.35
C ARG A 132 -9.05 6.37 6.83
N PRO A 133 -8.74 5.27 6.13
CA PRO A 133 -9.04 5.13 4.70
C PRO A 133 -10.53 4.83 4.43
N ARG A 134 -11.23 4.29 5.44
CA ARG A 134 -12.65 3.88 5.38
C ARG A 134 -13.52 4.45 6.52
N PRO A 135 -14.86 4.39 6.40
CA PRO A 135 -15.78 4.75 7.49
C PRO A 135 -15.75 3.73 8.64
N GLY A 136 -16.09 4.19 9.85
CA GLY A 136 -16.18 3.32 11.03
C GLY A 136 -14.86 3.19 11.80
N VAL A 137 -14.92 2.80 13.07
CA VAL A 137 -13.71 2.66 13.91
C VAL A 137 -12.85 1.48 13.44
N PRO A 138 -11.50 1.53 13.55
CA PRO A 138 -10.61 0.50 13.02
C PRO A 138 -10.52 -0.70 13.97
N PHE A 139 -11.66 -1.24 14.39
CA PHE A 139 -11.73 -2.36 15.33
C PHE A 139 -12.77 -3.38 14.91
N THR A 140 -12.39 -4.66 14.94
CA THR A 140 -13.29 -5.80 14.69
C THR A 140 -13.35 -6.71 15.92
N PRO A 141 -14.56 -7.14 16.34
CA PRO A 141 -14.69 -8.08 17.45
C PRO A 141 -14.33 -9.51 17.02
N TYR A 142 -13.35 -10.09 17.69
CA TYR A 142 -12.98 -11.51 17.55
C TYR A 142 -13.31 -12.30 18.80
N ALA A 143 -13.75 -13.55 18.61
CA ALA A 143 -14.05 -14.48 19.69
C ALA A 143 -12.85 -15.41 19.94
N PHE A 144 -12.50 -15.59 21.21
CA PHE A 144 -11.45 -16.48 21.68
C PHE A 144 -12.05 -17.84 22.04
N ALA A 145 -11.22 -18.88 22.12
CA ALA A 145 -11.66 -20.23 22.47
C ALA A 145 -12.28 -20.33 23.88
N ASP A 146 -11.90 -19.43 24.80
CA ASP A 146 -12.48 -19.33 26.14
C ASP A 146 -13.88 -18.66 26.17
N GLY A 147 -14.40 -18.25 25.00
CA GLY A 147 -15.69 -17.58 24.85
C GLY A 147 -15.64 -16.07 25.07
N SER A 148 -14.49 -15.52 25.45
CA SER A 148 -14.31 -14.07 25.56
C SER A 148 -14.24 -13.42 24.17
N LYS A 149 -14.41 -12.10 24.14
CA LYS A 149 -14.24 -11.30 22.93
C LYS A 149 -13.21 -10.20 23.15
N ARG A 150 -12.48 -9.85 22.10
CA ARG A 150 -11.59 -8.68 22.06
C ARG A 150 -11.86 -7.87 20.79
N LEU A 151 -11.72 -6.56 20.90
CA LEU A 151 -11.68 -5.66 19.77
C LEU A 151 -10.24 -5.62 19.26
N VAL A 152 -10.00 -6.24 18.11
CA VAL A 152 -8.70 -6.28 17.43
C VAL A 152 -8.63 -5.14 16.44
N TRP A 153 -7.47 -4.48 16.34
CA TRP A 153 -7.26 -3.37 15.42
C TRP A 153 -7.24 -3.88 13.98
N THR A 154 -8.07 -3.29 13.12
CA THR A 154 -8.20 -3.63 11.70
C THR A 154 -8.37 -2.36 10.86
N THR A 155 -7.25 -1.82 10.39
CA THR A 155 -7.19 -0.56 9.64
C THR A 155 -7.94 -0.66 8.30
N PHE A 156 -7.74 -1.76 7.57
CA PHE A 156 -8.25 -1.98 6.21
C PHE A 156 -9.50 -2.86 6.18
N THR A 157 -9.43 -4.16 5.96
CA THR A 157 -10.59 -5.07 6.07
C THR A 157 -10.65 -5.72 7.45
N ALA A 158 -11.76 -6.40 7.77
CA ALA A 158 -11.80 -7.22 8.98
C ALA A 158 -10.75 -8.34 8.92
N GLN A 159 -10.45 -8.86 7.73
CA GLN A 159 -9.51 -9.96 7.51
C GLN A 159 -8.05 -9.54 7.61
N GLN A 160 -7.76 -8.25 7.68
CA GLN A 160 -6.41 -7.69 7.83
C GLN A 160 -6.21 -7.23 9.27
N VAL A 161 -5.56 -8.07 10.08
CA VAL A 161 -5.33 -7.81 11.51
C VAL A 161 -4.00 -7.09 11.71
N ASP A 162 -4.05 -5.92 12.33
CA ASP A 162 -2.88 -5.07 12.50
C ASP A 162 -1.90 -5.65 13.54
N LEU A 163 -0.62 -5.62 13.18
CA LEU A 163 0.49 -6.06 14.01
C LEU A 163 0.93 -4.94 14.97
N ASP A 164 1.38 -5.34 16.16
CA ASP A 164 2.18 -4.47 17.03
C ASP A 164 3.63 -4.52 16.57
N ILE A 165 4.06 -3.52 15.79
CA ILE A 165 5.41 -3.41 15.22
C ILE A 165 6.52 -3.28 16.27
N GLN A 166 6.19 -2.89 17.50
CA GLN A 166 7.17 -2.80 18.58
C GLN A 166 7.41 -4.17 19.25
N HIS A 167 6.47 -5.10 19.10
CA HIS A 167 6.56 -6.42 19.71
C HIS A 167 7.71 -7.24 19.08
N PRO A 168 8.58 -7.89 19.88
CA PRO A 168 9.71 -8.66 19.37
C PRO A 168 9.32 -9.73 18.34
N MET A 169 8.17 -10.40 18.55
CA MET A 169 7.70 -11.44 17.64
C MET A 169 7.33 -10.89 16.25
N THR A 170 6.76 -9.67 16.21
CA THR A 170 6.47 -8.96 14.97
C THR A 170 7.76 -8.57 14.25
N ARG A 171 8.73 -8.04 14.99
CA ARG A 171 10.05 -7.67 14.44
C ARG A 171 10.76 -8.89 13.85
N ASP A 172 10.76 -10.01 14.57
CA ASP A 172 11.34 -11.27 14.09
C ASP A 172 10.61 -11.78 12.84
N TYR A 173 9.29 -11.62 12.78
CA TYR A 173 8.50 -11.95 11.60
C TYR A 173 8.92 -11.12 10.39
N LEU A 174 8.94 -9.78 10.51
CA LEU A 174 9.34 -8.90 9.42
C LEU A 174 10.78 -9.15 8.97
N MET A 175 11.70 -9.43 9.90
CA MET A 175 13.08 -9.75 9.58
C MET A 175 13.20 -11.04 8.75
N ARG A 176 12.39 -12.08 9.06
CA ARG A 176 12.33 -13.30 8.23
C ARG A 176 11.79 -13.02 6.83
N VAL A 177 10.81 -12.13 6.69
CA VAL A 177 10.29 -11.70 5.38
C VAL A 177 11.39 -11.02 4.58
N LEU A 178 12.09 -10.05 5.17
CA LEU A 178 13.19 -9.35 4.50
C LEU A 178 14.36 -10.29 4.15
N ASP A 179 14.69 -11.25 5.03
CA ASP A 179 15.70 -12.27 4.75
C ASP A 179 15.31 -13.14 3.56
N ARG A 180 14.03 -13.56 3.48
CA ARG A 180 13.52 -14.35 2.37
C ARG A 180 13.61 -13.59 1.05
N LEU A 181 13.16 -12.33 1.04
CA LEU A 181 13.20 -11.46 -0.15
C LEU A 181 14.62 -11.19 -0.63
N SER A 182 15.56 -10.96 0.30
CA SER A 182 16.97 -10.80 -0.04
C SER A 182 17.55 -12.09 -0.67
N GLN A 183 17.19 -13.26 -0.12
CA GLN A 183 17.61 -14.56 -0.66
C GLN A 183 17.00 -14.88 -2.04
N SER A 184 15.86 -14.27 -2.40
CA SER A 184 15.24 -14.42 -3.72
C SER A 184 15.76 -13.45 -4.77
N HIS A 185 16.85 -12.72 -4.48
CA HIS A 185 17.43 -11.70 -5.38
C HIS A 185 16.48 -10.55 -5.72
N THR A 186 15.48 -10.30 -4.86
CA THR A 186 14.69 -9.07 -4.92
C THR A 186 15.64 -7.87 -4.75
N THR A 187 15.44 -6.83 -5.56
CA THR A 187 16.32 -5.65 -5.56
C THR A 187 15.72 -4.49 -4.78
N THR A 188 14.40 -4.36 -4.81
CA THR A 188 13.66 -3.29 -4.15
C THR A 188 12.48 -3.88 -3.38
N VAL A 189 12.15 -3.31 -2.22
CA VAL A 189 10.92 -3.62 -1.51
C VAL A 189 10.00 -2.40 -1.46
N ARG A 190 8.70 -2.62 -1.68
CA ARG A 190 7.65 -1.62 -1.41
C ARG A 190 7.13 -1.85 0.01
N LEU A 191 7.25 -0.85 0.88
CA LEU A 191 6.65 -0.89 2.20
C LEU A 191 5.19 -0.47 2.07
N ASP A 192 4.32 -1.46 2.08
CA ASP A 192 2.87 -1.29 1.95
C ASP A 192 2.28 -0.74 3.25
N ALA A 193 1.39 0.26 3.12
CA ALA A 193 0.63 0.83 4.24
C ALA A 193 1.51 1.29 5.43
N VAL A 194 2.78 1.63 5.17
CA VAL A 194 3.76 1.92 6.24
C VAL A 194 3.36 3.14 7.08
N GLY A 195 2.58 4.06 6.49
CA GLY A 195 2.01 5.21 7.18
C GLY A 195 1.11 4.84 8.37
N TYR A 196 0.52 3.64 8.37
CA TYR A 196 -0.37 3.12 9.41
C TYR A 196 0.31 2.16 10.40
N ALA A 197 1.56 1.77 10.14
CA ALA A 197 2.23 0.70 10.87
C ALA A 197 2.31 0.95 12.38
N VAL A 198 2.58 2.21 12.77
CA VAL A 198 2.72 2.61 14.18
C VAL A 198 1.46 3.25 14.70
N LYS A 199 0.88 2.68 15.76
CA LYS A 199 -0.32 3.21 16.41
C LYS A 199 0.11 4.12 17.54
N THR A 200 -0.31 5.38 17.48
CA THR A 200 0.00 6.42 18.48
C THR A 200 -1.29 6.98 19.06
N PRO A 201 -1.93 6.25 19.99
CA PRO A 201 -3.09 6.68 20.77
C PRO A 201 -2.97 8.13 21.27
N GLY A 202 -4.03 8.93 21.06
CA GLY A 202 -4.03 10.37 21.37
C GLY A 202 -3.56 11.27 20.22
N ASN A 203 -3.15 10.68 19.10
CA ASN A 203 -2.86 11.34 17.83
C ASN A 203 -3.56 10.58 16.67
N THR A 204 -3.29 10.95 15.43
CA THR A 204 -3.91 10.39 14.22
C THR A 204 -3.55 8.93 13.94
N SER A 205 -2.44 8.42 14.52
CA SER A 205 -1.88 7.10 14.19
C SER A 205 -1.59 6.91 12.69
N PHE A 206 -1.33 8.02 11.99
CA PHE A 206 -0.94 8.04 10.59
C PHE A 206 0.15 9.08 10.37
N MET A 207 1.30 8.62 9.85
CA MET A 207 2.46 9.48 9.57
C MET A 207 2.86 10.36 10.76
N THR A 208 2.87 9.80 11.97
CA THR A 208 3.30 10.50 13.19
C THR A 208 4.82 10.43 13.35
N PRO A 209 5.45 11.23 14.23
CA PRO A 209 6.90 11.16 14.45
C PRO A 209 7.40 9.73 14.77
N GLU A 210 6.59 8.93 15.46
CA GLU A 210 6.86 7.53 15.75
C GLU A 210 6.78 6.66 14.49
N THR A 211 5.84 6.91 13.59
CA THR A 211 5.80 6.27 12.25
C THR A 211 7.06 6.60 11.46
N PHE A 212 7.52 7.86 11.46
CA PHE A 212 8.75 8.27 10.79
C PHE A 212 9.98 7.56 11.37
N ALA A 213 10.07 7.42 12.69
CA ALA A 213 11.15 6.68 13.34
C ALA A 213 11.15 5.19 12.96
N PHE A 214 9.96 4.58 12.84
CA PHE A 214 9.85 3.21 12.35
C PHE A 214 10.25 3.09 10.87
N ILE A 215 9.88 4.06 10.02
CA ILE A 215 10.30 4.09 8.61
C ILE A 215 11.83 4.15 8.51
N ASP A 216 12.49 4.99 9.33
CA ASP A 216 13.95 5.05 9.39
C ASP A 216 14.53 3.67 9.78
N GLU A 217 13.99 3.04 10.83
CA GLU A 217 14.44 1.72 11.32
C GLU A 217 14.25 0.59 10.30
N VAL A 218 13.06 0.44 9.71
CA VAL A 218 12.80 -0.61 8.71
C VAL A 218 13.61 -0.37 7.44
N THR A 219 13.88 0.89 7.09
CA THR A 219 14.76 1.23 5.97
C THR A 219 16.19 0.75 6.22
N GLU A 220 16.71 0.90 7.44
CA GLU A 220 18.00 0.34 7.83
C GLU A 220 18.02 -1.19 7.75
N TRP A 221 16.95 -1.87 8.16
CA TRP A 221 16.85 -3.34 8.04
C TRP A 221 16.89 -3.81 6.58
N CYS A 222 16.25 -3.07 5.68
CA CYS A 222 16.25 -3.35 4.24
C CYS A 222 17.63 -3.10 3.63
N ARG A 223 18.24 -1.95 3.91
CA ARG A 223 19.58 -1.60 3.42
C ARG A 223 20.66 -2.56 3.89
N ALA A 224 20.57 -3.04 5.13
CA ALA A 224 21.47 -4.09 5.65
C ALA A 224 21.42 -5.40 4.84
N ARG A 225 20.35 -5.60 4.06
CA ARG A 225 20.12 -6.76 3.17
C ARG A 225 20.29 -6.43 1.69
N ASN A 226 20.82 -5.25 1.38
CA ASN A 226 20.95 -4.71 0.02
C ASN A 226 19.62 -4.58 -0.71
N LEU A 227 18.54 -4.30 0.02
CA LEU A 227 17.23 -3.99 -0.54
C LEU A 227 17.03 -2.48 -0.56
N GLU A 228 16.77 -1.91 -1.75
CA GLU A 228 16.29 -0.53 -1.84
C GLU A 228 14.85 -0.44 -1.33
N VAL A 229 14.49 0.69 -0.73
CA VAL A 229 13.16 0.90 -0.14
C VAL A 229 12.35 1.91 -0.95
N LEU A 230 11.18 1.48 -1.38
CA LEU A 230 10.10 2.32 -1.87
C LEU A 230 9.00 2.36 -0.81
N VAL A 231 8.57 3.56 -0.41
CA VAL A 231 7.40 3.69 0.48
C VAL A 231 6.17 4.06 -0.31
N GLU A 232 5.06 3.40 0.00
CA GLU A 232 3.74 3.85 -0.40
C GLU A 232 3.10 4.66 0.73
N VAL A 233 2.76 5.91 0.38
CA VAL A 233 2.12 6.86 1.29
C VAL A 233 1.21 7.78 0.46
N HIS A 234 -0.09 7.54 0.52
CA HIS A 234 -1.10 8.51 0.06
C HIS A 234 -1.31 9.58 1.13
N SER A 235 -0.85 10.80 0.88
CA SER A 235 -0.89 11.89 1.86
C SER A 235 -0.79 13.26 1.23
N TYR A 236 -1.00 14.30 2.03
CA TYR A 236 -0.73 15.67 1.62
C TYR A 236 0.70 15.81 1.05
N TYR A 237 0.83 16.34 -0.17
CA TYR A 237 2.06 16.32 -0.96
C TYR A 237 3.33 16.79 -0.23
N LYS A 238 3.23 17.71 0.75
CA LYS A 238 4.40 18.15 1.53
C LYS A 238 4.96 17.05 2.44
N ARG A 239 4.10 16.17 2.97
CA ARG A 239 4.55 14.98 3.72
C ARG A 239 5.30 14.02 2.81
N GLN A 240 4.86 13.87 1.56
CA GLN A 240 5.58 13.10 0.55
C GLN A 240 6.98 13.69 0.26
N VAL A 241 7.08 15.03 0.20
CA VAL A 241 8.37 15.72 0.06
C VAL A 241 9.27 15.50 1.27
N GLU A 242 8.71 15.51 2.48
CA GLU A 242 9.46 15.26 3.71
C GLU A 242 10.00 13.82 3.78
N ILE A 243 9.14 12.82 3.57
CA ILE A 243 9.52 11.40 3.70
C ILE A 243 10.53 10.98 2.65
N ALA A 244 10.52 11.61 1.47
CA ALA A 244 11.46 11.31 0.39
C ALA A 244 12.94 11.48 0.78
N SER A 245 13.24 12.32 1.79
CA SER A 245 14.61 12.50 2.30
C SER A 245 15.12 11.35 3.18
N ARG A 246 14.23 10.45 3.60
CA ARG A 246 14.52 9.40 4.58
C ARG A 246 14.68 8.01 3.96
N VAL A 247 14.06 7.80 2.81
CA VAL A 247 14.00 6.50 2.11
C VAL A 247 14.72 6.56 0.77
N ASP A 248 14.93 5.41 0.13
CA ASP A 248 15.58 5.38 -1.18
C ASP A 248 14.65 5.94 -2.26
N ARG A 249 13.36 5.58 -2.22
CA ARG A 249 12.35 5.96 -3.21
C ARG A 249 11.00 6.30 -2.59
N VAL A 250 10.27 7.19 -3.26
CA VAL A 250 8.86 7.49 -3.01
C VAL A 250 8.05 7.39 -4.29
N TYR A 251 6.77 7.03 -4.20
CA TYR A 251 5.87 7.20 -5.34
C TYR A 251 5.60 8.68 -5.62
N ASP A 252 5.42 9.01 -6.90
CA ASP A 252 4.88 10.30 -7.32
C ASP A 252 3.37 10.19 -7.61
N PHE A 253 2.58 10.12 -6.55
CA PHE A 253 1.12 10.04 -6.65
C PHE A 253 0.45 11.36 -7.05
N ALA A 254 1.19 12.47 -7.06
CA ALA A 254 0.67 13.73 -7.56
C ALA A 254 0.63 13.78 -9.10
N ILE A 255 1.55 13.09 -9.81
CA ILE A 255 1.57 13.09 -11.28
C ILE A 255 0.25 12.62 -11.91
N PRO A 256 -0.34 11.46 -11.54
CA PRO A 256 -1.55 10.95 -12.20
C PRO A 256 -2.71 11.97 -12.26
N PRO A 257 -3.23 12.51 -11.14
CA PRO A 257 -4.32 13.48 -11.21
C PRO A 257 -3.91 14.81 -11.85
N LEU A 258 -2.65 15.25 -11.74
CA LEU A 258 -2.18 16.49 -12.38
C LEU A 258 -2.09 16.37 -13.90
N VAL A 259 -1.67 15.22 -14.42
CA VAL A 259 -1.66 14.93 -15.86
C VAL A 259 -3.08 14.88 -16.39
N LEU A 260 -3.99 14.17 -15.70
CA LEU A 260 -5.40 14.13 -16.07
C LEU A 260 -6.02 15.54 -16.04
N HIS A 261 -5.76 16.34 -15.01
CA HIS A 261 -6.21 17.74 -14.94
C HIS A 261 -5.67 18.55 -16.11
N ALA A 262 -4.38 18.46 -16.42
CA ALA A 262 -3.77 19.20 -17.52
C ALA A 262 -4.42 18.87 -18.88
N LEU A 263 -4.68 17.58 -19.14
CA LEU A 263 -5.27 17.10 -20.39
C LEU A 263 -6.78 17.41 -20.50
N THR A 264 -7.51 17.32 -19.39
CA THR A 264 -8.98 17.52 -19.36
C THR A 264 -9.37 18.99 -19.27
N ALA A 265 -8.68 19.78 -18.44
CA ALA A 265 -8.97 21.20 -18.23
C ALA A 265 -8.16 22.12 -19.16
N GLY A 266 -7.15 21.61 -19.86
CA GLY A 266 -6.22 22.42 -20.66
C GLY A 266 -5.36 23.35 -19.81
N ASP A 267 -5.08 22.96 -18.56
CA ASP A 267 -4.38 23.75 -17.56
C ASP A 267 -3.20 22.97 -16.96
N ALA A 268 -2.00 23.25 -17.48
CA ALA A 268 -0.77 22.58 -17.04
C ALA A 268 -0.09 23.28 -15.84
N GLU A 269 -0.60 24.42 -15.34
CA GLU A 269 0.09 25.19 -14.30
C GLU A 269 0.27 24.39 -12.99
N PRO A 270 -0.73 23.66 -12.48
CA PRO A 270 -0.54 22.81 -11.30
C PRO A 270 0.55 21.73 -11.48
N LEU A 271 0.60 21.10 -12.66
CA LEU A 271 1.63 20.12 -13.00
C LEU A 271 3.03 20.77 -13.02
N LEU A 272 3.16 21.94 -13.66
CA LEU A 272 4.41 22.69 -13.71
C LEU A 272 4.85 23.18 -12.32
N ALA A 273 3.91 23.55 -11.46
CA ALA A 273 4.20 23.89 -10.07
C ALA A 273 4.75 22.69 -9.30
N TRP A 274 4.13 21.51 -9.46
CA TRP A 274 4.62 20.27 -8.84
C TRP A 274 6.04 19.90 -9.32
N MET A 275 6.32 20.01 -10.63
CA MET A 275 7.65 19.72 -11.17
C MET A 275 8.78 20.55 -10.55
N ARG A 276 8.47 21.71 -9.95
CA ARG A 276 9.48 22.56 -9.26
C ARG A 276 9.82 22.09 -7.85
N VAL A 277 8.93 21.34 -7.19
CA VAL A 277 9.05 21.00 -5.76
C VAL A 277 9.08 19.49 -5.49
N ARG A 278 8.74 18.66 -6.49
CA ARG A 278 8.69 17.21 -6.35
C ARG A 278 10.04 16.60 -5.93
N PRO A 279 10.05 15.49 -5.19
CA PRO A 279 11.28 14.75 -4.91
C PRO A 279 11.94 14.18 -6.17
N ALA A 280 13.27 14.21 -6.22
CA ALA A 280 14.02 13.69 -7.35
C ALA A 280 14.17 12.15 -7.33
N ASN A 281 14.09 11.53 -6.15
CA ASN A 281 14.20 10.09 -5.94
C ASN A 281 12.85 9.36 -6.10
N ALA A 282 12.01 9.82 -7.02
CA ALA A 282 10.67 9.30 -7.19
C ALA A 282 10.59 8.11 -8.17
N VAL A 283 9.63 7.22 -7.92
CA VAL A 283 9.07 6.27 -8.89
C VAL A 283 7.79 6.90 -9.43
N THR A 284 7.77 7.24 -10.71
CA THR A 284 6.62 7.87 -11.36
C THR A 284 5.64 6.83 -11.89
N VAL A 285 4.35 7.09 -11.73
CA VAL A 285 3.25 6.23 -12.21
C VAL A 285 2.19 7.10 -12.91
N LEU A 286 1.36 6.46 -13.73
CA LEU A 286 0.08 7.01 -14.18
C LEU A 286 -1.05 6.20 -13.55
N ASP A 287 -1.03 4.88 -13.75
CA ASP A 287 -1.86 3.90 -13.08
C ASP A 287 -1.07 3.10 -12.04
N THR A 288 -1.82 2.51 -11.10
CA THR A 288 -1.33 1.49 -10.17
C THR A 288 -2.34 0.35 -10.12
N HIS A 289 -2.23 -0.53 -9.12
CA HIS A 289 -3.26 -1.53 -8.84
C HIS A 289 -4.43 -0.97 -8.02
N ASP A 290 -4.25 0.18 -7.38
CA ASP A 290 -5.25 0.92 -6.63
C ASP A 290 -5.95 1.97 -7.53
N GLY A 291 -6.86 2.74 -6.94
CA GLY A 291 -7.54 3.84 -7.63
C GLY A 291 -6.64 5.06 -7.83
N ILE A 292 -7.11 6.01 -8.65
CA ILE A 292 -6.41 7.28 -8.89
C ILE A 292 -6.59 8.19 -7.66
N GLY A 293 -5.49 8.46 -6.95
CA GLY A 293 -5.44 9.24 -5.71
C GLY A 293 -5.66 10.75 -5.89
N VAL A 294 -6.91 11.18 -6.03
CA VAL A 294 -7.23 12.62 -6.14
C VAL A 294 -6.96 13.41 -4.85
N ILE A 295 -6.84 12.74 -3.70
CA ILE A 295 -6.46 13.37 -2.43
C ILE A 295 -5.00 13.82 -2.39
N ASP A 296 -4.12 13.21 -3.17
CA ASP A 296 -2.68 13.48 -3.11
C ASP A 296 -2.34 14.88 -3.65
N VAL A 297 -3.26 15.48 -4.40
CA VAL A 297 -3.20 16.86 -4.89
C VAL A 297 -4.17 17.79 -4.18
N GLY A 298 -4.94 17.29 -3.22
CA GLY A 298 -5.92 18.04 -2.43
C GLY A 298 -5.31 18.77 -1.23
N ALA A 299 -6.17 19.50 -0.53
CA ALA A 299 -5.82 20.13 0.75
C ALA A 299 -5.50 19.07 1.80
N ASP A 300 -4.77 19.46 2.84
CA ASP A 300 -4.43 18.54 3.92
C ASP A 300 -5.69 18.10 4.69
N ALA A 301 -5.96 16.80 4.75
CA ALA A 301 -7.10 16.23 5.46
C ALA A 301 -7.07 16.52 6.97
N LEU A 302 -5.88 16.73 7.55
CA LEU A 302 -5.71 17.03 8.97
C LEU A 302 -5.73 18.53 9.28
N ASP A 303 -5.41 19.38 8.30
CA ASP A 303 -5.46 20.83 8.39
C ASP A 303 -5.96 21.44 7.06
N PRO A 304 -7.29 21.56 6.87
CA PRO A 304 -7.87 22.06 5.63
C PRO A 304 -7.49 23.50 5.27
N THR A 305 -6.81 24.23 6.17
CA THR A 305 -6.27 25.56 5.86
C THR A 305 -5.03 25.51 4.98
N GLN A 306 -4.37 24.35 4.87
CA GLN A 306 -3.25 24.10 3.96
C GLN A 306 -3.78 23.73 2.56
N PRO A 307 -3.62 24.59 1.55
CA PRO A 307 -4.11 24.29 0.20
C PRO A 307 -3.30 23.17 -0.45
N GLY A 308 -3.99 22.43 -1.32
CA GLY A 308 -3.43 21.44 -2.21
C GLY A 308 -2.74 22.03 -3.44
N LEU A 309 -2.38 21.15 -4.37
CA LEU A 309 -1.90 21.49 -5.71
C LEU A 309 -3.08 21.85 -6.65
N LEU A 310 -4.27 21.26 -6.39
CA LEU A 310 -5.53 21.61 -7.02
C LEU A 310 -6.51 22.17 -5.99
N THR A 311 -7.41 23.07 -6.42
CA THR A 311 -8.53 23.52 -5.59
C THR A 311 -9.60 22.43 -5.49
N PRO A 312 -10.47 22.45 -4.46
CA PRO A 312 -11.59 21.52 -4.36
C PRO A 312 -12.46 21.49 -5.63
N GLU A 313 -12.73 22.64 -6.23
CA GLU A 313 -13.54 22.71 -7.45
C GLU A 313 -12.82 22.14 -8.68
N GLN A 314 -11.48 22.22 -8.74
CA GLN A 314 -10.70 21.57 -9.80
C GLN A 314 -10.75 20.04 -9.62
N ILE A 315 -10.62 19.55 -8.39
CA ILE A 315 -10.73 18.12 -8.07
C ILE A 315 -12.11 17.60 -8.41
N ASP A 316 -13.18 18.29 -8.00
CA ASP A 316 -14.56 17.89 -8.30
C ASP A 316 -14.79 17.78 -9.81
N ARG A 317 -14.32 18.76 -10.60
CA ARG A 317 -14.41 18.71 -12.06
C ARG A 317 -13.60 17.57 -12.66
N LEU A 318 -12.41 17.30 -12.13
CA LEU A 318 -11.57 16.19 -12.57
C LEU A 318 -12.26 14.84 -12.32
N VAL A 319 -12.82 14.64 -11.13
CA VAL A 319 -13.57 13.42 -10.77
C VAL A 319 -14.77 13.23 -11.69
N GLU A 320 -15.57 14.27 -11.89
CA GLU A 320 -16.73 14.22 -12.79
C GLU A 320 -16.34 14.00 -14.25
N ALA A 321 -15.20 14.52 -14.69
CA ALA A 321 -14.65 14.24 -16.02
C ALA A 321 -14.24 12.76 -16.18
N MET A 322 -13.59 12.16 -15.18
CA MET A 322 -13.26 10.72 -15.20
C MET A 322 -14.52 9.86 -15.27
N HIS A 323 -15.56 10.22 -14.50
CA HIS A 323 -16.87 9.56 -14.56
C HIS A 323 -17.46 9.62 -15.97
N ALA A 324 -17.55 10.81 -16.55
CA ALA A 324 -18.09 10.99 -17.90
C ALA A 324 -17.26 10.24 -18.97
N ASN A 325 -15.93 10.33 -18.92
CA ASN A 325 -15.02 9.71 -19.87
C ASN A 325 -15.10 8.17 -19.85
N SER A 326 -15.25 7.60 -18.65
CA SER A 326 -15.42 6.15 -18.47
C SER A 326 -16.82 5.62 -18.79
N GLY A 327 -17.75 6.48 -19.26
CA GLY A 327 -19.14 6.11 -19.46
C GLY A 327 -19.87 5.73 -18.16
N ASP A 328 -19.59 6.46 -17.08
CA ASP A 328 -20.05 6.24 -15.69
C ASP A 328 -19.55 4.95 -15.00
N ASN A 329 -18.73 4.13 -15.66
CA ASN A 329 -18.18 2.90 -15.04
C ASN A 329 -17.39 3.22 -13.76
N SER A 330 -16.56 4.27 -13.77
CA SER A 330 -15.79 4.65 -12.57
C SER A 330 -16.69 5.13 -11.43
N ARG A 331 -17.87 5.70 -11.71
CA ARG A 331 -18.83 6.10 -10.67
C ARG A 331 -19.42 4.88 -9.95
N LEU A 332 -19.64 3.79 -10.69
CA LEU A 332 -20.11 2.52 -10.12
C LEU A 332 -19.02 1.81 -9.31
N ALA A 333 -17.75 2.06 -9.63
CA ALA A 333 -16.61 1.43 -8.98
C ALA A 333 -16.03 2.24 -7.79
N THR A 334 -16.33 3.53 -7.67
CA THR A 334 -15.68 4.45 -6.72
C THR A 334 -16.46 4.64 -5.41
N GLY A 335 -15.75 4.86 -4.31
CA GLY A 335 -16.36 5.23 -3.03
C GLY A 335 -17.24 4.12 -2.46
N SER A 336 -18.42 4.46 -1.95
CA SER A 336 -19.35 3.49 -1.35
C SER A 336 -20.18 2.71 -2.38
N ALA A 337 -20.00 2.98 -3.68
CA ALA A 337 -20.72 2.26 -4.74
C ALA A 337 -20.20 0.83 -4.94
N ALA A 338 -18.97 0.54 -4.50
CA ALA A 338 -18.35 -0.78 -4.50
C ALA A 338 -17.65 -1.07 -3.16
N SER A 339 -17.11 -2.28 -3.02
CA SER A 339 -16.30 -2.66 -1.85
C SER A 339 -14.90 -2.04 -1.97
N ASN A 340 -14.72 -0.85 -1.40
CA ASN A 340 -13.46 -0.11 -1.46
C ASN A 340 -12.81 0.03 -0.08
N VAL A 341 -11.49 -0.16 -0.05
CA VAL A 341 -10.65 0.13 1.11
C VAL A 341 -10.39 1.63 1.25
N ASP A 342 -10.26 2.34 0.12
CA ASP A 342 -10.07 3.79 0.06
C ASP A 342 -11.25 4.49 -0.62
N LEU A 343 -11.99 5.30 0.16
CA LEU A 343 -13.13 6.04 -0.37
C LEU A 343 -12.76 7.27 -1.20
N TYR A 344 -11.48 7.65 -1.21
CA TYR A 344 -11.03 8.93 -1.74
C TYR A 344 -10.19 8.81 -3.01
N GLN A 345 -10.07 7.60 -3.55
CA GLN A 345 -9.48 7.36 -4.87
C GLN A 345 -10.57 7.11 -5.89
N VAL A 346 -10.31 7.40 -7.17
CA VAL A 346 -11.24 7.12 -8.26
C VAL A 346 -10.84 5.83 -8.97
N ASN A 347 -11.70 4.82 -8.90
CA ASN A 347 -11.45 3.53 -9.53
C ASN A 347 -11.77 3.60 -11.02
N CYS A 348 -10.73 3.79 -11.81
CA CYS A 348 -10.80 3.88 -13.26
C CYS A 348 -9.46 3.45 -13.85
N THR A 349 -9.45 2.74 -14.98
CA THR A 349 -8.20 2.62 -15.74
C THR A 349 -7.77 4.01 -16.20
N PHE A 350 -6.47 4.28 -16.26
CA PHE A 350 -5.99 5.60 -16.69
C PHE A 350 -6.41 5.92 -18.13
N TYR A 351 -6.47 4.90 -18.99
CA TYR A 351 -6.93 5.01 -20.37
C TYR A 351 -8.43 5.40 -20.46
N ASP A 352 -9.30 4.76 -19.68
CA ASP A 352 -10.72 5.12 -19.63
C ASP A 352 -10.95 6.48 -18.97
N ALA A 353 -10.09 6.89 -18.03
CA ALA A 353 -10.13 8.23 -17.43
C ALA A 353 -9.88 9.34 -18.46
N LEU A 354 -9.18 9.02 -19.56
CA LEU A 354 -8.96 9.88 -20.72
C LEU A 354 -10.00 9.68 -21.85
N GLY A 355 -10.97 8.78 -21.66
CA GLY A 355 -12.04 8.50 -22.61
C GLY A 355 -11.67 7.48 -23.68
N GLY A 356 -10.66 6.65 -23.42
CA GLY A 356 -10.18 5.65 -24.36
C GLY A 356 -9.60 6.25 -25.63
N ASP A 357 -8.81 7.32 -25.50
CA ASP A 357 -8.19 8.05 -26.59
C ASP A 357 -6.67 7.79 -26.62
N ASP A 358 -6.21 7.02 -27.61
CA ASP A 358 -4.80 6.68 -27.83
C ASP A 358 -3.87 7.90 -27.92
N ALA A 359 -4.39 9.07 -28.32
CA ALA A 359 -3.58 10.27 -28.53
C ALA A 359 -3.43 11.14 -27.28
N ARG A 360 -4.14 10.81 -26.19
CA ARG A 360 -4.19 11.61 -24.96
C ARG A 360 -3.39 11.02 -23.82
#